data_AF-A0A085JEY2-F1
#
_entry.id   AF-A0A085JEY2-F1
#
_cell.length_a   1.000
_cell.length_b   1.000
_cell.length_c   1.000
_cell.angle_alpha   90.00
_cell.angle_beta   90.00
_cell.angle_gamma   90.00
#
_symmetry.space_group_name_H-M   'P 1'
#
loop_
_entity.id
_entity.type
_entity.pdbx_description
1 polymer ?
#
loop_
_entity_poly.entity_id
_entity_poly.type
_entity_poly.pdbx_seq_one_letter_code
_entity_poly.pdbx_strand_id
1 'polypeptide(L)'
;MGAEMLIKSLPPLVFITLLLSGCVSDNSISRHATDLIAQYRALGTDPEMSVNTADSIKGARQFLQPFYDLGKVDRDRGFSRAEAQRRVESFEGLPMFKAAAQHERFNNQSYSTEYPEQKAALALSAATETYMDGYNGKP
;
A
#
# COMPACT_ATOMS: atom_id res chain seq x y z
N MET A 1 34.58 -58.62 1.07
CA MET A 1 33.99 -59.07 -0.21
C MET A 1 32.49 -59.22 0.01
N GLY A 2 31.56 -58.64 -0.73
CA GLY A 2 31.63 -57.71 -1.85
C GLY A 2 30.48 -56.69 -1.72
N ALA A 3 30.64 -55.59 -2.44
CA ALA A 3 29.64 -54.57 -2.64
C ALA A 3 28.59 -55.09 -3.64
N GLU A 4 27.31 -54.76 -3.47
CA GLU A 4 26.40 -54.52 -4.60
C GLU A 4 25.39 -53.41 -4.25
N MET A 5 25.60 -52.29 -4.95
CA MET A 5 24.70 -51.14 -5.06
C MET A 5 23.35 -51.57 -5.63
N LEU A 6 22.25 -51.12 -5.03
CA LEU A 6 20.98 -51.04 -5.72
C LEU A 6 20.47 -49.60 -5.66
N ILE A 7 21.09 -48.77 -6.49
CA ILE A 7 20.66 -47.40 -6.82
C ILE A 7 19.36 -47.53 -7.61
N LYS A 8 18.24 -47.44 -6.92
CA LYS A 8 16.91 -47.38 -7.54
C LYS A 8 16.65 -45.91 -7.90
N SER A 9 16.81 -45.57 -9.17
CA SER A 9 16.57 -44.23 -9.69
C SER A 9 15.12 -43.82 -9.47
N LEU A 10 14.87 -42.94 -8.50
CA LEU A 10 13.64 -42.15 -8.46
C LEU A 10 13.82 -40.95 -9.41
N PRO A 11 12.83 -40.62 -10.24
CA PRO A 11 12.91 -39.43 -11.09
C PRO A 11 13.03 -38.17 -10.21
N PRO A 12 13.82 -37.16 -10.61
CA PRO A 12 13.88 -35.92 -9.86
C PRO A 12 12.52 -35.25 -10.00
N LEU A 13 11.74 -35.25 -8.92
CA LEU A 13 10.54 -34.43 -8.81
C LEU A 13 11.04 -32.98 -8.74
N VAL A 14 11.15 -32.35 -9.90
CA VAL A 14 11.47 -30.94 -10.05
C VAL A 14 10.28 -30.15 -9.50
N PHE A 15 10.29 -29.91 -8.18
CA PHE A 15 9.49 -28.87 -7.56
C PHE A 15 10.05 -27.54 -8.07
N ILE A 16 9.52 -27.07 -9.20
CA ILE A 16 9.58 -25.66 -9.54
C ILE A 16 8.75 -24.96 -8.47
N THR A 17 9.39 -24.55 -7.38
CA THR A 17 8.85 -23.50 -6.54
C THR A 17 8.72 -22.28 -7.46
N LEU A 18 7.50 -22.03 -7.92
CA LEU A 18 7.11 -20.73 -8.46
C LEU A 18 7.28 -19.72 -7.32
N LEU A 19 8.51 -19.24 -7.14
CA LEU A 19 8.76 -17.99 -6.45
C LEU A 19 8.23 -16.91 -7.39
N LEU A 20 6.93 -16.60 -7.27
CA LEU A 20 6.44 -15.29 -7.67
C LEU A 20 7.06 -14.27 -6.71
N SER A 21 8.35 -13.99 -6.89
CA SER A 21 8.93 -12.73 -6.48
C SER A 21 8.38 -11.68 -7.43
N GLY A 22 7.09 -11.34 -7.29
CA GLY A 22 6.63 -10.04 -7.74
C GLY A 22 7.56 -9.03 -7.08
N CYS A 23 8.28 -8.23 -7.86
CA CYS A 23 9.08 -7.13 -7.34
C CYS A 23 8.18 -6.27 -6.44
N VAL A 24 8.21 -6.53 -5.14
CA VAL A 24 7.83 -5.54 -4.15
C VAL A 24 8.87 -4.45 -4.31
N SER A 25 8.47 -3.36 -4.96
CA SER A 25 9.24 -2.13 -4.93
C SER A 25 9.49 -1.79 -3.47
N ASP A 26 10.75 -1.87 -3.04
CA ASP A 26 11.19 -1.64 -1.66
C ASP A 26 11.26 -0.13 -1.36
N ASN A 27 10.14 0.55 -1.61
CA ASN A 27 10.00 1.98 -1.42
C ASN A 27 8.78 2.28 -0.54
N SER A 28 8.86 3.37 0.22
CA SER A 28 7.89 3.79 1.23
C SER A 28 6.47 3.82 0.65
N ILE A 29 6.30 4.34 -0.56
CA ILE A 29 5.02 4.42 -1.25
C ILE A 29 4.40 3.03 -1.43
N SER A 30 5.20 2.05 -1.86
CA SER A 30 4.71 0.68 -2.11
C SER A 30 4.40 -0.06 -0.82
N ARG A 31 5.20 0.18 0.23
CA ARG A 31 4.96 -0.38 1.57
C ARG A 31 3.65 0.15 2.13
N HIS A 32 3.46 1.47 2.18
CA HIS A 32 2.24 2.11 2.69
C HIS A 32 1.01 1.80 1.83
N ALA A 33 1.17 1.68 0.51
CA ALA A 33 0.08 1.26 -0.36
C ALA A 33 -0.37 -0.19 -0.09
N THR A 34 0.59 -1.10 0.12
CA THR A 34 0.28 -2.50 0.42
C THR A 34 -0.40 -2.63 1.77
N ASP A 35 0.09 -1.91 2.78
CA ASP A 35 -0.47 -1.89 4.11
C ASP A 35 -1.89 -1.30 4.13
N LEU A 36 -2.11 -0.17 3.47
CA LEU A 36 -3.44 0.46 3.35
C LEU A 36 -4.48 -0.50 2.76
N ILE A 37 -4.15 -1.20 1.67
CA ILE A 37 -5.06 -2.17 1.06
C ILE A 37 -5.28 -3.39 1.97
N ALA A 38 -4.26 -3.85 2.69
CA ALA A 38 -4.42 -4.92 3.66
C ALA A 38 -5.39 -4.52 4.78
N GLN A 39 -5.25 -3.30 5.31
CA GLN A 39 -6.13 -2.76 6.35
C GLN A 39 -7.56 -2.53 5.83
N TYR A 40 -7.74 -2.04 4.60
CA TYR A 40 -9.07 -1.92 3.97
C TYR A 40 -9.80 -3.26 3.88
N ARG A 41 -9.10 -4.32 3.50
CA ARG A 41 -9.66 -5.68 3.44
C ARG A 41 -10.01 -6.24 4.81
N ALA A 42 -9.25 -5.86 5.84
CA ALA A 42 -9.52 -6.27 7.22
C ALA A 42 -10.77 -5.58 7.79
N LEU A 43 -11.10 -4.37 7.33
CA LEU A 43 -12.30 -3.64 7.77
C LEU A 43 -13.60 -4.30 7.28
N GLY A 44 -13.61 -4.94 6.13
CA GLY A 44 -14.81 -5.61 5.63
C GLY A 44 -14.64 -6.09 4.20
N THR A 45 -15.31 -7.18 3.86
CA THR A 45 -15.26 -7.82 2.54
C THR A 45 -15.94 -6.92 1.50
N ASP A 46 -15.21 -5.94 0.95
CA ASP A 46 -15.58 -5.43 -0.35
C ASP A 46 -15.27 -6.53 -1.39
N PRO A 47 -16.29 -7.13 -2.04
CA PRO A 47 -16.07 -8.21 -3.00
C PRO A 47 -15.10 -7.78 -4.11
N GLU A 48 -15.06 -6.50 -4.48
CA GLU A 48 -14.17 -6.01 -5.53
C GLU A 48 -12.70 -5.98 -5.14
N MET A 49 -12.38 -5.50 -3.93
CA MET A 49 -10.99 -5.52 -3.46
C MET A 49 -10.46 -6.95 -3.35
N SER A 50 -11.35 -7.92 -3.13
CA SER A 50 -10.98 -9.34 -3.08
C SER A 50 -10.52 -9.89 -4.44
N VAL A 51 -11.04 -9.33 -5.54
CA VAL A 51 -10.83 -9.85 -6.90
C VAL A 51 -9.58 -9.28 -7.57
N ASN A 52 -9.08 -8.10 -7.17
CA ASN A 52 -7.91 -7.49 -7.81
C ASN A 52 -6.98 -6.69 -6.89
N THR A 53 -6.35 -7.38 -5.94
CA THR A 53 -5.37 -6.79 -5.00
C THR A 53 -4.27 -5.99 -5.69
N ALA A 54 -3.77 -6.46 -6.84
CA ALA A 54 -2.66 -5.83 -7.54
C ALA A 54 -3.05 -4.45 -8.08
N ASP A 55 -4.23 -4.33 -8.69
CA ASP A 55 -4.73 -3.05 -9.18
C ASP A 55 -5.13 -2.12 -8.03
N SER A 56 -5.69 -2.64 -6.94
CA SER A 56 -5.94 -1.85 -5.73
C SER A 56 -4.65 -1.27 -5.14
N ILE A 57 -3.58 -2.07 -5.04
CA ILE A 57 -2.26 -1.59 -4.59
C ILE A 57 -1.71 -0.54 -5.56
N LYS A 58 -1.84 -0.75 -6.87
CA LYS A 58 -1.41 0.24 -7.87
C LYS A 58 -2.16 1.57 -7.71
N GLY A 59 -3.47 1.54 -7.51
CA GLY A 59 -4.28 2.72 -7.22
C GLY A 59 -3.83 3.42 -5.93
N ALA A 60 -3.59 2.66 -4.86
CA ALA A 60 -3.07 3.21 -3.60
C ALA A 60 -1.69 3.85 -3.78
N ARG A 61 -0.78 3.28 -4.59
CA ARG A 61 0.51 3.92 -4.91
C ARG A 61 0.31 5.26 -5.61
N GLN A 62 -0.58 5.32 -6.60
CA GLN A 62 -0.91 6.57 -7.30
C GLN A 62 -1.50 7.62 -6.37
N PHE A 63 -2.34 7.19 -5.42
CA PHE A 63 -2.91 8.05 -4.39
C PHE A 63 -1.85 8.62 -3.43
N LEU A 64 -0.87 7.81 -3.03
CA LEU A 64 0.16 8.19 -2.05
C LEU A 64 1.34 8.98 -2.65
N GLN A 65 1.63 8.80 -3.95
CA GLN A 65 2.76 9.44 -4.64
C GLN A 65 2.83 10.97 -4.44
N PRO A 66 1.74 11.75 -4.57
CA PRO A 66 1.78 13.20 -4.38
C PRO A 66 2.21 13.62 -2.98
N PHE A 67 1.90 12.83 -1.95
CA PHE A 67 2.28 13.11 -0.57
C PHE A 67 3.77 12.89 -0.34
N TYR A 68 4.32 11.80 -0.88
CA TYR A 68 5.76 11.53 -0.85
C TYR A 68 6.55 12.66 -1.53
N ASP A 69 6.12 13.04 -2.73
CA ASP A 69 6.77 14.09 -3.51
C ASP A 69 6.68 15.46 -2.83
N LEU A 70 5.54 15.77 -2.20
CA LEU A 70 5.38 16.98 -1.40
C LEU A 70 6.35 17.02 -0.21
N GLY A 71 6.52 15.90 0.50
CA GLY A 71 7.50 15.79 1.58
C GLY A 71 8.92 16.05 1.12
N LYS A 72 9.31 15.47 -0.02
CA LYS A 72 10.62 15.74 -0.64
C LYS A 72 10.78 17.20 -1.01
N VAL A 73 9.77 17.81 -1.64
CA VAL A 73 9.80 19.23 -2.03
C VAL A 73 9.97 20.13 -0.81
N ASP A 74 9.24 19.89 0.28
CA ASP A 74 9.37 20.72 1.49
C ASP A 74 10.72 20.54 2.17
N ARG A 75 11.26 19.31 2.22
CA ARG A 75 12.63 19.05 2.68
C ARG A 75 13.64 19.84 1.85
N ASP A 76 13.54 19.77 0.52
CA ASP A 76 14.47 20.44 -0.39
C ASP A 76 14.34 21.98 -0.32
N ARG A 77 13.19 22.49 0.12
CA ARG A 77 12.96 23.92 0.44
C ARG A 77 13.44 24.33 1.83
N GLY A 78 13.96 23.40 2.62
CA GLY A 78 14.46 23.67 3.97
C GLY A 78 13.37 23.87 5.02
N PHE A 79 12.17 23.31 4.81
CA PHE A 79 11.13 23.31 5.86
C PHE A 79 11.69 22.65 7.12
N SER A 80 11.46 23.31 8.26
CA SER A 80 11.69 22.71 9.58
C SER A 80 10.71 21.57 9.85
N ARG A 81 11.07 20.70 10.80
CA ARG A 81 10.19 19.60 11.21
C ARG A 81 8.84 20.09 11.73
N ALA A 82 8.80 21.26 12.38
CA ALA A 82 7.57 21.88 12.85
C ALA A 82 6.69 22.37 11.68
N GLU A 83 7.28 22.89 10.60
CA GLU A 83 6.54 23.24 9.38
C GLU A 83 6.00 22.01 8.67
N ALA A 84 6.79 20.94 8.59
CA ALA A 84 6.34 19.66 8.05
C ALA A 84 5.17 19.08 8.86
N GLN A 85 5.22 19.19 10.19
CA GLN A 85 4.12 18.75 11.05
C GLN A 85 2.84 19.57 10.83
N ARG A 86 2.96 20.91 10.74
CA ARG A 86 1.81 21.77 10.40
C ARG A 86 1.21 21.44 9.03
N ARG A 87 2.03 20.99 8.08
CA ARG A 87 1.53 20.53 6.79
C ARG A 87 0.72 19.24 6.93
N VAL A 88 1.23 18.27 7.68
CA VAL A 88 0.49 17.03 7.98
C VAL A 88 -0.87 17.33 8.61
N GLU A 89 -0.92 18.23 9.60
CA GLU A 89 -2.17 18.65 10.25
C GLU A 89 -3.18 19.23 9.24
N SER A 90 -2.70 19.91 8.18
CA SER A 90 -3.59 20.43 7.14
C SER A 90 -4.25 19.36 6.28
N PHE A 91 -3.74 18.11 6.27
CA PHE A 91 -4.30 17.04 5.46
C PHE A 91 -5.71 16.65 5.91
N GLU A 92 -6.01 16.72 7.21
CA GLU A 92 -7.37 16.46 7.75
C GLU A 92 -8.46 17.30 7.06
N GLY A 93 -8.11 18.51 6.59
CA GLY A 93 -9.03 19.39 5.89
C GLY A 93 -9.28 19.03 4.43
N LEU A 94 -8.50 18.13 3.83
CA LEU A 94 -8.59 17.81 2.41
C LEU A 94 -9.86 16.98 2.12
N PRO A 95 -10.61 17.28 1.04
CA PRO A 95 -11.86 16.59 0.72
C PRO A 95 -11.72 15.07 0.58
N MET A 96 -10.57 14.58 0.12
CA MET A 96 -10.29 13.16 -0.09
C MET A 96 -10.26 12.33 1.21
N PHE A 97 -10.04 12.95 2.37
CA PHE A 97 -10.06 12.29 3.68
C PHE A 97 -11.38 12.45 4.42
N LYS A 98 -12.42 12.99 3.76
CA LYS A 98 -13.77 12.97 4.33
C LYS A 98 -14.38 11.58 4.11
N ALA A 99 -15.15 11.09 5.08
CA ALA A 99 -15.87 9.83 4.98
C ALA A 99 -16.73 9.74 3.69
N ALA A 100 -17.36 10.85 3.29
CA ALA A 100 -18.14 10.95 2.05
C ALA A 100 -17.31 10.81 0.75
N ALA A 101 -15.98 10.93 0.81
CA ALA A 101 -15.10 10.67 -0.32
C ALA A 101 -14.66 9.20 -0.40
N GLN A 102 -14.92 8.39 0.64
CA GLN A 102 -14.61 6.96 0.69
C GLN A 102 -15.73 6.08 0.13
N HIS A 103 -16.68 6.68 -0.59
CA HIS A 103 -17.64 5.92 -1.38
C HIS A 103 -16.94 5.32 -2.59
N GLU A 104 -16.97 4.00 -2.69
CA GLU A 104 -16.38 3.29 -3.82
C GLU A 104 -17.24 3.61 -5.05
N ARG A 105 -16.67 4.41 -5.96
CA ARG A 105 -17.24 4.61 -7.29
C ARG A 105 -16.79 3.45 -8.15
N PHE A 106 -17.63 2.42 -8.22
CA PHE A 106 -17.48 1.40 -9.23
C PHE A 106 -18.71 1.35 -10.12
N ASN A 107 -18.47 1.33 -11.44
CA ASN A 107 -19.50 1.18 -12.45
C ASN A 107 -20.68 2.18 -12.35
N ASN A 108 -20.39 3.45 -12.03
CA ASN A 108 -21.39 4.52 -11.88
C ASN A 108 -22.41 4.30 -10.73
N GLN A 109 -22.11 3.37 -9.82
CA GLN A 109 -22.83 3.14 -8.58
C GLN A 109 -21.97 3.55 -7.39
N SER A 110 -22.60 4.18 -6.41
CA SER A 110 -21.94 4.59 -5.17
C SER A 110 -22.18 3.48 -4.15
N TYR A 111 -21.17 2.66 -3.88
CA TYR A 111 -21.28 1.65 -2.84
C TYR A 111 -20.95 2.28 -1.49
N SER A 112 -21.85 2.11 -0.52
CA SER A 112 -21.56 2.48 0.86
C SER A 112 -20.60 1.44 1.41
N THR A 113 -19.36 1.82 1.68
CA THR A 113 -18.53 1.04 2.60
C THR A 113 -19.23 1.02 3.97
N GLU A 114 -19.18 -0.10 4.67
CA GLU A 114 -19.71 -0.21 6.05
C GLU A 114 -18.90 0.65 7.03
N TYR A 115 -17.66 1.00 6.66
CA TYR A 115 -16.70 1.69 7.52
C TYR A 115 -16.06 2.92 6.84
N PRO A 116 -16.85 3.93 6.43
CA PRO A 116 -16.35 5.07 5.66
C PRO A 116 -15.41 5.97 6.47
N GLU A 117 -15.69 6.16 7.76
CA GLU A 117 -14.84 6.93 8.65
C GLU A 117 -13.49 6.26 8.90
N GLN A 118 -13.49 4.93 9.05
CA GLN A 118 -12.28 4.15 9.32
C GLN A 118 -11.40 4.08 8.07
N LYS A 119 -11.97 3.87 6.88
CA LYS A 119 -11.22 3.96 5.61
C LYS A 119 -10.62 5.35 5.42
N ALA A 120 -11.37 6.41 5.73
CA ALA A 120 -10.85 7.78 5.66
C ALA A 120 -9.66 8.02 6.59
N ALA A 121 -9.75 7.55 7.84
CA ALA A 121 -8.67 7.65 8.81
C ALA A 121 -7.41 6.87 8.37
N LEU A 122 -7.58 5.67 7.82
CA LEU A 122 -6.48 4.86 7.28
C LEU A 122 -5.81 5.53 6.08
N ALA A 123 -6.58 6.09 5.14
CA ALA A 123 -6.04 6.84 4.02
C ALA A 123 -5.22 8.05 4.50
N LEU A 124 -5.74 8.78 5.49
CA LEU A 124 -5.07 9.94 6.07
C LEU A 124 -3.76 9.55 6.78
N SER A 125 -3.75 8.44 7.53
CA SER A 125 -2.54 7.92 8.18
C SER A 125 -1.49 7.56 7.12
N ALA A 126 -1.87 6.77 6.11
CA ALA A 126 -0.97 6.35 5.06
C ALA A 126 -0.39 7.55 4.28
N ALA A 127 -1.20 8.56 3.98
CA ALA A 127 -0.74 9.79 3.32
C ALA A 127 0.22 10.60 4.20
N THR A 128 -0.08 10.73 5.49
CA THR A 128 0.76 11.41 6.48
C THR A 128 2.12 10.73 6.63
N GLU A 129 2.13 9.42 6.80
CA GLU A 129 3.34 8.64 6.96
C GLU A 129 4.18 8.65 5.68
N THR A 130 3.55 8.54 4.52
CA THR A 130 4.22 8.63 3.22
C THR A 130 4.84 10.02 3.00
N TYR A 131 4.12 11.09 3.36
CA TYR A 131 4.67 12.44 3.34
C TYR A 131 5.90 12.57 4.25
N MET A 132 5.80 12.07 5.48
CA MET A 132 6.91 12.13 6.43
C MET A 132 8.10 11.30 5.97
N ASP A 133 7.88 10.16 5.32
CA ASP A 133 8.96 9.38 4.72
C ASP A 133 9.66 10.14 3.59
N GLY A 134 8.91 10.81 2.71
CA GLY A 134 9.45 11.69 1.68
C GLY A 134 10.25 12.87 2.27
N TYR A 135 9.70 13.53 3.30
CA TYR A 135 10.36 14.61 4.03
C TYR A 135 11.65 14.16 4.74
N ASN A 136 11.66 12.93 5.28
CA ASN A 136 12.84 12.36 5.92
C ASN A 136 13.82 11.69 4.93
N GLY A 137 13.50 11.67 3.64
CA GLY A 137 14.34 11.04 2.61
C GLY A 137 14.42 9.52 2.70
N LYS A 138 13.43 8.87 3.28
CA LYS A 138 13.34 7.41 3.28
C LYS A 138 12.92 6.91 1.90
N PRO A 139 13.55 5.84 1.38
CA PRO A 139 13.15 5.25 0.12
C PRO A 139 11.72 4.72 0.22
#